data_AF-A0A7G7BDW1-F1
#
_entry.id   AF-A0A7G7BDW1-F1
#
_cell.length_a   1.000
_cell.length_b   1.000
_cell.length_c   1.000
_cell.angle_alpha   90.00
_cell.angle_beta   90.00
_cell.angle_gamma   90.00
#
_symmetry.space_group_name_H-M   'P 1'
#
loop_
_entity.id
_entity.type
_entity.pdbx_description
1 polymer ?
#
loop_
_entity_poly.entity_id
_entity_poly.type
_entity_poly.pdbx_seq_one_letter_code
_entity_poly.pdbx_strand_id
1 'polypeptide(L)'
;MVHDSLSLYAGYPDSAHQLCGAHLVRELTAAEQDHPKQKWQQQIRWALAGLNRQARRVRSGETAEITPEALLFYQRHYHQGLAAGLALHPRAAGRKQSPARNLLERLRDQAGDVLRFADHPKQVPFTNNTGERALRPVKTQVKISGCHQSDTGAAAWLAVRSYLDSARKHGMSGFEAIHRAFTGNLWMPPIALPS
;
A
#
# COMPACT_ATOMS: atom_id res chain seq x y z
N MET A 1 5.46 5.11 -2.87
CA MET A 1 4.23 5.33 -2.09
C MET A 1 3.32 4.12 -2.21
N VAL A 2 2.85 3.55 -1.09
CA VAL A 2 1.86 2.45 -1.09
C VAL A 2 0.46 3.00 -0.86
N HIS A 3 -0.52 2.74 -1.73
CA HIS A 3 -1.86 3.34 -1.64
C HIS A 3 -2.98 2.43 -2.17
N ASP A 4 -4.24 2.78 -1.93
CA ASP A 4 -5.45 2.03 -2.26
C ASP A 4 -6.02 2.32 -3.66
N SER A 5 -5.19 2.83 -4.58
CA SER A 5 -5.57 3.15 -5.96
C SER A 5 -6.60 4.29 -6.14
N LEU A 6 -6.85 5.14 -5.15
CA LEU A 6 -7.65 6.35 -5.38
C LEU A 6 -7.02 7.25 -6.45
N SER A 7 -7.84 7.85 -7.31
CA SER A 7 -7.38 8.70 -8.42
C SER A 7 -6.57 9.92 -7.96
N LEU A 8 -6.79 10.39 -6.73
CA LEU A 8 -6.03 11.47 -6.10
C LEU A 8 -4.52 11.22 -6.09
N TYR A 9 -4.10 9.96 -6.03
CA TYR A 9 -2.67 9.62 -6.03
C TYR A 9 -2.01 9.79 -7.40
N ALA A 10 -2.77 9.88 -8.50
CA ALA A 10 -2.21 10.17 -9.82
C ALA A 10 -1.59 11.59 -9.90
N GLY A 11 -1.89 12.47 -8.94
CA GLY A 11 -1.28 13.79 -8.81
C GLY A 11 0.16 13.80 -8.27
N TYR A 12 0.77 12.64 -8.01
CA TYR A 12 2.15 12.52 -7.51
C TYR A 12 3.06 11.80 -8.52
N PRO A 13 3.28 12.34 -9.73
CA PRO A 13 3.98 11.65 -10.81
C PRO A 13 5.44 11.30 -10.49
N ASP A 14 6.09 12.09 -9.62
CA ASP A 14 7.49 11.88 -9.23
C ASP A 14 7.67 10.77 -8.18
N SER A 15 6.57 10.14 -7.75
CA SER A 15 6.60 9.04 -6.78
C SER A 15 6.51 7.69 -7.46
N ALA A 16 7.37 6.74 -7.12
CA ALA A 16 7.14 5.34 -7.47
C ALA A 16 5.90 4.81 -6.73
N HIS A 17 4.94 4.21 -7.44
CA HIS A 17 3.67 3.75 -6.87
C HIS A 17 3.66 2.27 -6.54
N GLN A 18 2.99 1.90 -5.45
CA GLN A 18 2.65 0.52 -5.13
C GLN A 18 1.18 0.48 -4.74
N LEU A 19 0.41 -0.44 -5.32
CA LEU A 19 -0.95 -0.70 -4.87
C LEU A 19 -0.94 -1.54 -3.60
N CYS A 20 -1.69 -1.12 -2.59
CA CYS A 20 -1.75 -1.77 -1.30
C CYS A 20 -2.36 -3.18 -1.46
N GLY A 21 -1.54 -4.19 -1.22
CA GLY A 21 -1.92 -5.60 -1.34
C GLY A 21 -3.07 -5.99 -0.42
N ALA A 22 -3.25 -5.34 0.73
CA ALA A 22 -4.40 -5.58 1.60
C ALA A 22 -5.73 -5.17 0.95
N HIS A 23 -5.76 -4.06 0.18
CA HIS A 23 -6.95 -3.65 -0.56
C HIS A 23 -7.19 -4.59 -1.75
N LEU A 24 -6.14 -4.93 -2.49
CA LEU A 24 -6.25 -5.89 -3.60
C LEU A 24 -6.80 -7.24 -3.13
N VAL A 25 -6.33 -7.76 -1.99
CA VAL A 25 -6.83 -9.02 -1.42
C VAL A 25 -8.30 -8.93 -1.04
N ARG A 26 -8.78 -7.80 -0.49
CA ARG A 26 -10.20 -7.61 -0.18
C ARG A 26 -11.05 -7.58 -1.44
N GLU A 27 -10.62 -6.85 -2.46
CA GLU A 27 -11.33 -6.76 -3.74
C GLU A 27 -11.38 -8.12 -4.46
N LEU A 28 -10.27 -8.87 -4.45
CA LEU A 28 -10.24 -10.24 -4.99
C LEU A 28 -11.13 -11.20 -4.18
N THR A 29 -11.22 -11.02 -2.86
CA THR A 29 -12.13 -11.81 -2.01
C THR A 29 -13.60 -11.48 -2.31
N ALA A 30 -13.95 -10.21 -2.50
CA ALA A 30 -15.29 -9.81 -2.91
C ALA A 30 -15.65 -10.39 -4.29
N ALA A 31 -14.73 -10.30 -5.27
CA ALA A 31 -14.93 -10.90 -6.58
C ALA A 31 -15.09 -12.43 -6.53
N GLU A 32 -14.46 -13.10 -5.56
CA GLU A 32 -14.62 -14.54 -5.32
C GLU A 32 -16.01 -14.85 -4.75
N GLN A 33 -16.53 -14.01 -3.84
CA GLN A 33 -17.88 -14.13 -3.30
C GLN A 33 -18.95 -13.93 -4.37
N ASP A 34 -18.76 -12.96 -5.28
CA ASP A 34 -19.67 -12.69 -6.40
C ASP A 34 -19.64 -13.80 -7.47
N HIS A 35 -18.50 -14.48 -7.61
CA HIS A 35 -18.26 -15.48 -8.66
C HIS A 35 -17.60 -16.76 -8.11
N PRO A 36 -18.25 -17.51 -7.20
CA PRO A 36 -17.63 -18.60 -6.43
C PRO A 36 -17.19 -19.82 -7.25
N LYS A 37 -17.76 -19.98 -8.46
CA LYS A 37 -17.39 -21.04 -9.40
C LYS A 37 -16.11 -20.73 -10.20
N GLN A 38 -15.63 -19.49 -10.15
CA GLN A 38 -14.42 -19.06 -10.85
C GLN A 38 -13.22 -19.10 -9.92
N LYS A 39 -12.02 -19.36 -10.48
CA LYS A 39 -10.80 -19.60 -9.68
C LYS A 39 -9.68 -18.57 -9.91
N TRP A 40 -9.87 -17.64 -10.84
CA TRP A 40 -8.85 -16.63 -11.15
C TRP A 40 -8.52 -15.74 -9.94
N GLN A 41 -9.52 -15.41 -9.10
CA GLN A 41 -9.34 -14.61 -7.89
C GLN A 41 -8.40 -15.31 -6.89
N GLN A 42 -8.68 -16.59 -6.63
CA GLN A 42 -7.91 -17.43 -5.71
C GLN A 42 -6.47 -17.59 -6.21
N GLN A 43 -6.29 -17.81 -7.52
CA GLN A 43 -4.98 -17.92 -8.14
C GLN A 43 -4.16 -16.63 -8.01
N ILE A 44 -4.75 -15.47 -8.32
CA ILE A 44 -4.07 -14.17 -8.17
C ILE A 44 -3.71 -13.92 -6.69
N ARG A 45 -4.65 -14.15 -5.76
CA ARG A 45 -4.39 -14.02 -4.32
C ARG A 45 -3.25 -14.92 -3.85
N TRP A 46 -3.23 -16.16 -4.31
CA TRP A 46 -2.18 -17.12 -3.99
C TRP A 46 -0.80 -16.66 -4.51
N ALA A 47 -0.74 -16.16 -5.75
CA ALA A 47 0.49 -15.64 -6.32
C ALA A 47 1.02 -14.43 -5.52
N LEU A 48 0.15 -13.47 -5.20
CA LEU A 48 0.50 -12.32 -4.37
C LEU A 48 0.96 -12.72 -2.96
N ALA A 49 0.30 -13.70 -2.34
CA ALA A 49 0.67 -14.22 -1.03
C ALA A 49 2.03 -14.94 -1.07
N GLY A 50 2.32 -15.68 -2.15
CA GLY A 50 3.60 -16.33 -2.40
C GLY A 50 4.74 -15.32 -2.50
N LEU A 51 4.58 -14.31 -3.35
CA LEU A 51 5.55 -13.21 -3.48
C LEU A 51 5.73 -12.47 -2.15
N ASN A 52 4.65 -12.15 -1.43
CA ASN A 52 4.76 -11.45 -0.16
C ASN A 52 5.48 -12.29 0.89
N ARG A 53 5.31 -13.61 0.89
CA ARG A 53 6.08 -14.51 1.75
C ARG A 53 7.57 -14.40 1.45
N GLN A 54 7.98 -14.48 0.18
CA GLN A 54 9.39 -14.32 -0.20
C GLN A 54 9.93 -12.93 0.17
N ALA A 55 9.17 -11.87 -0.11
CA ALA A 55 9.55 -10.51 0.26
C ALA A 55 9.71 -10.32 1.79
N ARG A 56 8.94 -11.04 2.61
CA ARG A 56 9.11 -11.03 4.07
C ARG A 56 10.41 -11.70 4.51
N ARG A 57 10.82 -12.80 3.87
CA ARG A 57 12.11 -13.48 4.14
C ARG A 57 13.29 -12.55 3.85
N VAL A 58 13.20 -11.79 2.75
CA VAL A 58 14.20 -10.76 2.45
C VAL A 58 14.22 -9.67 3.52
N ARG A 59 13.05 -9.14 3.92
CA ARG A 59 12.98 -8.09 4.95
C ARG A 59 13.45 -8.53 6.32
N SER A 60 13.29 -9.81 6.67
CA SER A 60 13.79 -10.36 7.93
C SER A 60 15.28 -10.73 7.88
N GLY A 61 15.93 -10.59 6.72
CA GLY A 61 17.33 -10.99 6.52
C GLY A 61 17.53 -12.50 6.42
N GLU A 62 16.47 -13.29 6.27
CA GLU A 62 16.57 -14.75 6.08
C GLU A 62 17.18 -15.09 4.71
N THR A 63 16.85 -14.29 3.69
CA THR A 63 17.46 -14.37 2.36
C THR A 63 17.89 -12.98 1.90
N ALA A 64 18.91 -12.90 1.04
CA ALA A 64 19.39 -11.60 0.53
C ALA A 64 18.41 -10.95 -0.46
N GLU A 65 17.71 -11.78 -1.23
CA GLU A 65 16.77 -11.42 -2.30
C GLU A 65 15.73 -12.54 -2.52
N ILE A 66 14.75 -12.27 -3.39
CA ILE A 66 13.83 -13.28 -3.92
C ILE A 66 14.52 -13.93 -5.11
N THR A 67 14.60 -15.26 -5.17
CA THR A 67 15.28 -15.91 -6.29
C THR A 67 14.53 -15.65 -7.62
N PRO A 68 15.24 -15.56 -8.75
CA PRO A 68 14.62 -15.37 -10.06
C PRO A 68 13.54 -16.41 -10.37
N GLU A 69 13.77 -17.67 -9.97
CA GLU A 69 12.82 -18.77 -10.20
C GLU A 69 11.52 -18.55 -9.41
N ALA A 70 11.63 -18.18 -8.14
CA ALA A 70 10.46 -17.91 -7.30
C ALA A 70 9.69 -16.68 -7.79
N LEU A 71 10.40 -15.63 -8.21
CA LEU A 71 9.80 -14.42 -8.77
C LEU A 71 9.01 -14.74 -10.04
N LEU A 72 9.67 -15.38 -11.02
CA LEU A 72 9.05 -15.78 -12.29
C LEU A 72 7.88 -16.74 -12.10
N PHE A 73 8.01 -17.70 -11.17
CA PHE A 73 6.95 -18.67 -10.87
C PHE A 73 5.65 -17.97 -10.44
N TYR A 74 5.72 -17.10 -9.43
CA TYR A 74 4.51 -16.42 -8.96
C TYR A 74 4.02 -15.33 -9.92
N GLN A 75 4.90 -14.59 -10.60
CA GLN A 75 4.50 -13.64 -11.64
C GLN A 75 3.75 -14.35 -12.78
N ARG A 76 4.24 -15.51 -13.23
CA ARG A 76 3.55 -16.33 -14.23
C ARG A 76 2.15 -16.72 -13.76
N HIS A 77 2.01 -17.21 -12.53
CA HIS A 77 0.70 -17.58 -12.00
C HIS A 77 -0.24 -16.38 -11.82
N TYR A 78 0.29 -15.22 -11.46
CA TYR A 78 -0.46 -13.96 -11.42
C TYR A 78 -1.03 -13.60 -12.80
N HIS A 79 -0.18 -13.59 -13.84
CA HIS A 79 -0.61 -13.26 -15.21
C HIS A 79 -1.55 -14.30 -15.81
N GLN A 80 -1.37 -15.59 -15.52
CA GLN A 80 -2.31 -16.64 -15.92
C GLN A 80 -3.68 -16.46 -15.27
N GLY A 81 -3.71 -16.08 -13.98
CA GLY A 81 -4.97 -15.74 -13.30
C GLY A 81 -5.66 -14.55 -13.96
N LEU A 82 -4.91 -13.51 -14.31
CA LEU A 82 -5.45 -12.36 -15.07
C LEU A 82 -6.02 -12.78 -16.42
N ALA A 83 -5.29 -13.58 -17.19
CA ALA A 83 -5.75 -14.05 -18.49
C ALA A 83 -7.06 -14.84 -18.39
N ALA A 84 -7.16 -15.77 -17.42
CA ALA A 84 -8.38 -16.53 -17.16
C ALA A 84 -9.55 -15.61 -16.75
N GLY A 85 -9.32 -14.66 -15.85
CA GLY A 85 -10.33 -13.70 -15.42
C GLY A 85 -10.82 -12.81 -16.56
N LEU A 86 -9.90 -12.27 -17.37
CA LEU A 86 -10.23 -11.39 -18.50
C LEU A 86 -11.03 -12.13 -19.59
N ALA A 87 -10.78 -13.43 -19.78
CA ALA A 87 -11.55 -14.28 -20.70
C ALA A 87 -12.99 -14.52 -20.19
N LEU A 88 -13.15 -14.73 -18.87
CA LEU A 88 -14.46 -14.93 -18.25
C LEU A 88 -15.28 -13.64 -18.09
N HIS A 89 -14.59 -12.48 -18.05
CA HIS A 89 -15.19 -11.16 -17.93
C HIS A 89 -14.80 -10.31 -19.15
N PRO A 90 -15.41 -10.54 -20.34
CA PRO A 90 -15.15 -9.73 -21.52
C PRO A 90 -15.67 -8.30 -21.33
N ARG A 91 -15.15 -7.36 -22.14
CA ARG A 91 -15.67 -5.99 -22.13
C ARG A 91 -17.12 -5.96 -22.61
N ALA A 92 -17.88 -5.11 -21.96
CA ALA A 92 -19.27 -4.87 -22.22
C ALA A 92 -19.40 -3.57 -23.04
N ALA A 93 -19.38 -3.65 -24.38
CA ALA A 93 -19.41 -2.48 -25.25
C ALA A 93 -20.67 -1.61 -25.01
N GLY A 94 -20.50 -0.28 -25.03
CA GLY A 94 -21.61 0.68 -24.86
C GLY A 94 -22.24 0.75 -23.46
N ARG A 95 -21.67 0.06 -22.46
CA ARG A 95 -22.19 0.04 -21.08
C ARG A 95 -21.08 0.10 -20.03
N LYS A 96 -21.47 0.41 -18.79
CA LYS A 96 -20.56 0.37 -17.64
C LYS A 96 -20.02 -1.05 -17.45
N GLN A 97 -18.70 -1.16 -17.26
CA GLN A 97 -18.05 -2.44 -17.01
C GLN A 97 -18.35 -2.97 -15.61
N SER A 98 -18.33 -4.30 -15.45
CA SER A 98 -18.55 -4.95 -14.15
C SER A 98 -17.41 -4.62 -13.16
N PRO A 99 -17.66 -4.68 -11.84
CA PRO A 99 -16.59 -4.55 -10.84
C PRO A 99 -15.43 -5.53 -11.09
N ALA A 100 -15.72 -6.79 -11.41
CA ALA A 100 -14.70 -7.79 -11.75
C ALA A 100 -13.86 -7.39 -12.97
N ARG A 101 -14.49 -6.89 -14.05
CA ARG A 101 -13.78 -6.40 -15.24
C ARG A 101 -12.86 -5.23 -14.89
N ASN A 102 -13.35 -4.24 -14.15
CA ASN A 102 -12.56 -3.08 -13.76
C ASN A 102 -11.36 -3.47 -12.90
N LEU A 103 -11.55 -4.41 -11.95
CA LEU A 103 -10.46 -4.95 -11.14
C LEU A 103 -9.40 -5.64 -12.00
N LEU A 104 -9.82 -6.50 -12.94
CA LEU A 104 -8.90 -7.22 -13.83
C LEU A 104 -8.12 -6.28 -14.75
N GLU A 105 -8.77 -5.27 -15.34
CA GLU A 105 -8.09 -4.27 -16.17
C GLU A 105 -7.09 -3.47 -15.34
N ARG A 106 -7.48 -3.04 -14.13
CA ARG A 106 -6.57 -2.32 -13.24
C ARG A 106 -5.36 -3.16 -12.85
N LEU A 107 -5.56 -4.43 -12.46
CA LEU A 107 -4.47 -5.34 -12.12
C LEU A 107 -3.52 -5.56 -13.31
N ARG A 108 -4.06 -5.66 -14.53
CA ARG A 108 -3.26 -5.79 -15.76
C ARG A 108 -2.48 -4.51 -16.07
N ASP A 109 -3.17 -3.38 -16.13
CA ASP A 109 -2.62 -2.11 -16.59
C ASP A 109 -1.65 -1.50 -15.58
N GLN A 110 -1.83 -1.82 -14.29
CA GLN A 110 -0.96 -1.38 -13.20
C GLN A 110 -0.16 -2.54 -12.59
N ALA A 111 0.13 -3.60 -13.36
CA ALA A 111 0.84 -4.77 -12.86
C ALA A 111 2.18 -4.43 -12.19
N GLY A 112 2.91 -3.45 -12.73
CA GLY A 112 4.15 -2.93 -12.12
C GLY A 112 3.90 -2.38 -10.71
N ASP A 113 2.86 -1.57 -10.52
CA ASP A 113 2.54 -1.03 -9.20
C ASP A 113 1.92 -2.07 -8.26
N VAL A 114 1.29 -3.13 -8.78
CA VAL A 114 0.83 -4.26 -7.98
C VAL A 114 2.01 -5.08 -7.45
N LEU A 115 3.02 -5.30 -8.29
CA LEU A 115 4.11 -6.25 -8.04
C LEU A 115 5.41 -5.60 -7.53
N ARG A 116 5.53 -4.27 -7.49
CA ARG A 116 6.76 -3.54 -7.10
C ARG A 116 7.34 -3.98 -5.75
N PHE A 117 6.51 -4.39 -4.79
CA PHE A 117 6.96 -4.92 -3.49
C PHE A 117 7.79 -6.20 -3.61
N ALA A 118 7.66 -6.94 -4.71
CA ALA A 118 8.47 -8.11 -5.01
C ALA A 118 9.77 -7.75 -5.72
N ASP A 119 9.77 -6.70 -6.55
CA ASP A 119 10.97 -6.19 -7.23
C ASP A 119 11.90 -5.43 -6.27
N HIS A 120 11.32 -4.74 -5.28
CA HIS A 120 12.04 -3.96 -4.28
C HIS A 120 11.65 -4.37 -2.84
N PRO A 121 11.88 -5.64 -2.44
CA PRO A 121 11.33 -6.20 -1.22
C PRO A 121 11.84 -5.56 0.08
N LYS A 122 13.04 -4.96 0.04
CA LYS A 122 13.64 -4.25 1.18
C LYS A 122 13.02 -2.87 1.39
N GLN A 123 12.60 -2.18 0.33
CA GLN A 123 12.14 -0.79 0.37
C GLN A 123 10.61 -0.67 0.32
N VAL A 124 9.93 -1.54 -0.42
CA VAL A 124 8.50 -1.42 -0.72
C VAL A 124 7.72 -2.49 0.05
N PRO A 125 6.91 -2.10 1.06
CA PRO A 125 6.09 -3.05 1.78
C PRO A 125 4.84 -3.44 0.97
N PHE A 126 4.33 -4.65 1.20
CA PHE A 126 3.11 -5.14 0.55
C PHE A 126 1.85 -4.36 0.96
N THR A 127 1.82 -3.76 2.14
CA THR A 127 0.65 -3.03 2.66
C THR A 127 1.00 -1.62 3.12
N ASN A 128 0.02 -0.73 3.11
CA ASN A 128 0.16 0.64 3.63
C ASN A 128 -0.05 0.71 5.16
N ASN A 129 0.34 -0.33 5.91
CA ASN A 129 0.08 -0.36 7.37
C ASN A 129 0.68 0.85 8.09
N THR A 130 1.83 1.36 7.63
CA THR A 130 2.49 2.53 8.21
C THR A 130 1.66 3.80 8.02
N GLY A 131 1.18 4.07 6.79
CA GLY A 131 0.31 5.22 6.51
C GLY A 131 -1.03 5.11 7.23
N GLU A 132 -1.66 3.93 7.18
CA GLU A 132 -2.90 3.66 7.90
C GLU A 132 -2.75 3.86 9.41
N ARG A 133 -1.64 3.39 10.01
CA ARG A 133 -1.35 3.59 11.44
C ARG A 133 -1.15 5.06 11.80
N ALA A 134 -0.49 5.84 10.94
CA ALA A 134 -0.29 7.27 11.15
C ALA A 134 -1.61 8.06 11.13
N LEU A 135 -2.62 7.58 10.38
CA LEU A 135 -3.96 8.18 10.33
C LEU A 135 -4.89 7.76 11.48
N ARG A 136 -4.63 6.63 12.15
CA ARG A 136 -5.49 6.14 13.25
C ARG A 136 -5.76 7.17 14.34
N PRO A 137 -4.77 7.95 14.82
CA PRO A 137 -5.04 8.94 15.86
C PRO A 137 -6.04 10.02 15.44
N VAL A 138 -6.10 10.37 14.14
CA VAL A 138 -7.10 11.32 13.61
C VAL A 138 -8.49 10.73 13.81
N LYS A 139 -8.69 9.47 13.41
CA LYS A 139 -9.96 8.77 13.61
C LYS A 139 -10.30 8.58 15.09
N THR A 140 -9.31 8.30 15.94
CA THR A 140 -9.50 8.20 17.40
C THR A 140 -9.92 9.55 18.00
N GLN A 141 -9.30 10.66 17.59
CA GLN A 141 -9.68 12.00 18.02
C GLN A 141 -11.13 12.29 17.62
N VAL A 142 -11.52 11.99 16.38
CA VAL A 142 -12.90 12.20 15.92
C VAL A 142 -13.90 11.37 16.72
N LYS A 143 -13.55 10.10 17.00
CA LYS A 143 -14.41 9.19 17.77
C LYS A 143 -14.62 9.63 19.22
N ILE A 144 -13.57 10.11 19.88
CA ILE A 144 -13.59 10.41 21.33
C ILE A 144 -14.02 11.85 21.59
N SER A 145 -13.52 12.79 20.80
CA SER A 145 -13.65 14.23 21.05
C SER A 145 -14.55 14.94 20.03
N GLY A 146 -15.07 14.23 19.02
CA GLY A 146 -15.82 14.84 17.93
C GLY A 146 -14.90 15.62 16.98
N CYS A 147 -15.40 16.70 16.37
CA CYS A 147 -14.59 17.54 15.50
C CYS A 147 -13.72 18.54 16.27
N HIS A 148 -12.67 19.05 15.62
CA HIS A 148 -11.99 20.25 16.11
C HIS A 148 -12.92 21.46 15.99
N GLN A 149 -12.90 22.34 16.99
CA GLN A 149 -13.73 23.56 17.01
C GLN A 149 -13.19 24.67 16.08
N SER A 150 -11.98 24.52 15.56
CA SER A 150 -11.37 25.44 14.59
C SER A 150 -10.32 24.73 13.72
N ASP A 151 -10.11 25.25 12.51
CA ASP A 151 -9.06 24.77 11.61
C ASP A 151 -7.67 25.01 12.19
N THR A 152 -7.46 26.13 12.89
CA THR A 152 -6.19 26.43 13.59
C THR A 152 -5.87 25.36 14.64
N GLY A 153 -6.87 24.94 15.42
CA GLY A 153 -6.69 23.87 16.41
C GLY A 153 -6.39 22.52 15.77
N ALA A 154 -7.05 22.20 14.65
CA ALA A 154 -6.78 21.00 13.88
C ALA A 154 -5.35 21.00 13.30
N ALA A 155 -4.91 22.12 12.73
CA ALA A 155 -3.59 22.28 12.15
C ALA A 155 -2.49 22.15 13.21
N ALA A 156 -2.62 22.80 14.37
CA ALA A 156 -1.67 22.69 15.47
C ALA A 156 -1.55 21.25 15.99
N TRP A 157 -2.69 20.58 16.18
CA TRP A 157 -2.72 19.18 16.61
C TRP A 157 -2.05 18.25 15.59
N LEU A 158 -2.31 18.45 14.30
CA LEU A 158 -1.72 17.66 13.21
C LEU A 158 -0.21 17.94 13.07
N ALA A 159 0.24 19.18 13.25
CA ALA A 159 1.65 19.55 13.22
C ALA A 159 2.45 18.80 14.29
N VAL A 160 1.98 18.80 15.55
CA VAL A 160 2.63 18.06 16.63
C VAL A 160 2.65 16.56 16.32
N ARG A 161 1.54 15.97 15.88
CA ARG A 161 1.50 14.53 15.60
C ARG A 161 2.36 14.11 14.41
N SER A 162 2.35 14.87 13.32
CA SER A 162 3.16 14.59 12.14
C SER A 162 4.65 14.70 12.45
N TYR A 163 5.06 15.67 13.26
CA TYR A 163 6.42 15.77 13.79
C TYR A 163 6.82 14.53 14.59
N LEU A 164 6.01 14.13 15.59
CA LEU A 164 6.31 12.97 16.43
C LEU A 164 6.30 11.64 15.65
N ASP A 165 5.41 11.49 14.68
CA ASP A 165 5.37 10.32 13.80
C ASP A 165 6.61 10.26 12.90
N SER A 166 7.05 11.40 12.36
CA SER A 166 8.27 11.51 11.56
C SER A 166 9.52 11.18 12.37
N ALA A 167 9.65 11.73 13.58
CA ALA A 167 10.75 11.44 14.49
C ALA A 167 10.85 9.93 14.82
N ARG A 168 9.71 9.30 15.15
CA ARG A 168 9.64 7.86 15.41
C ARG A 168 10.07 7.01 14.22
N LYS A 169 9.67 7.40 13.00
CA LYS A 169 10.08 6.72 11.77
C LYS A 169 11.60 6.78 11.53
N HIS A 170 12.28 7.77 12.11
CA HIS A 170 13.72 7.95 12.04
C HIS A 170 14.46 7.45 13.30
N GLY A 171 13.81 6.61 14.11
CA GLY A 171 14.43 5.98 15.27
C GLY A 171 14.49 6.87 16.52
N MET A 172 13.92 8.08 16.50
CA MET A 172 13.86 8.95 17.66
C MET A 172 12.59 8.71 18.48
N SER A 173 12.75 8.58 19.80
CA SER A 173 11.58 8.42 20.67
C SER A 173 10.73 9.70 20.70
N GLY A 174 9.42 9.55 20.95
CA GLY A 174 8.54 10.72 21.05
C GLY A 174 8.91 11.66 22.20
N PHE A 175 9.38 11.10 23.32
CA PHE A 175 9.84 11.90 24.47
C PHE A 175 11.10 12.70 24.11
N GLU A 176 12.07 12.06 23.46
CA GLU A 176 13.28 12.74 23.02
C GLU A 176 12.97 13.86 22.01
N ALA A 177 12.09 13.60 21.04
CA ALA A 177 11.68 14.60 20.06
C ALA A 177 11.03 15.83 20.70
N ILE A 178 10.22 15.61 21.75
CA ILE A 178 9.59 16.67 22.55
C ILE A 178 10.65 17.44 23.34
N HIS A 179 11.51 16.72 24.08
CA HIS A 179 12.59 17.34 24.87
C HIS A 179 13.50 18.22 24.00
N ARG A 180 13.89 17.72 22.83
CA ARG A 180 14.68 18.46 21.84
C ARG A 180 13.96 19.73 21.36
N ALA A 181 12.67 19.64 21.06
CA ALA A 181 11.88 20.81 20.66
C ALA A 181 11.83 21.89 21.76
N PHE A 182 11.63 21.50 23.02
CA PHE A 182 11.57 22.43 24.14
C PHE A 182 12.93 23.00 24.56
N THR A 183 14.03 22.31 24.27
CA THR A 183 15.41 22.76 24.58
C THR A 183 16.07 23.51 23.42
N GLY A 184 15.31 23.87 22.38
CA GLY A 184 15.82 24.63 21.22
C GLY A 184 16.62 23.79 20.21
N ASN A 185 16.66 22.47 20.36
CA ASN A 185 17.41 21.54 19.51
C ASN A 185 16.47 20.72 18.61
N LEU A 186 15.51 21.38 17.95
CA LEU A 186 14.48 20.74 17.14
C LEU A 186 15.09 19.76 16.13
N TRP A 187 14.63 18.51 16.15
CA TRP A 187 15.07 17.53 15.18
C TRP A 187 14.39 17.77 13.84
N MET A 188 15.14 17.74 12.76
CA MET A 188 14.60 17.79 11.41
C MET A 188 14.98 16.52 10.66
N PRO A 189 14.09 15.95 9.84
CA PRO A 189 14.46 14.84 8.98
C PRO A 189 15.59 15.30 8.04
N PRO A 190 16.58 14.43 7.75
CA PRO A 190 17.61 14.77 6.79
C PRO A 190 16.96 15.13 5.45
N ILE A 191 17.33 16.28 4.90
CA ILE A 191 16.91 16.69 3.56
C ILE A 191 17.59 15.70 2.61
N ALA A 192 16.80 14.90 1.90
CA ALA A 192 17.32 14.13 0.78
C ALA A 192 17.75 15.15 -0.29
N LEU A 193 19.06 15.45 -0.34
CA LEU A 193 19.61 16.17 -1.47
C LEU A 193 19.43 15.27 -2.70
N PRO A 194 18.96 15.81 -3.84
CA PRO A 194 18.91 15.04 -5.06
C PRO A 194 20.32 14.55 -5.41
N SER A 195 20.45 13.24 -5.55
CA SER A 195 21.61 12.58 -6.16
C SER A 195 21.63 12.78 -7.66
#